data_AF-A0A3D1R0Z7-F1
#
_entry.id   AF-A0A3D1R0Z7-F1
#
_cell.length_a   1.000
_cell.length_b   1.000
_cell.length_c   1.000
_cell.angle_alpha   90.00
_cell.angle_beta   90.00
_cell.angle_gamma   90.00
#
_symmetry.space_group_name_H-M   'P 1'
#
loop_
_entity.id
_entity.type
_entity.pdbx_description
1 polymer ?
#
loop_
_entity_poly.entity_id
_entity_poly.type
_entity_poly.pdbx_seq_one_letter_code
_entity_poly.pdbx_strand_id
1 'polypeptide(L)'
;VKEGKKLEELWPAEEKKDEPQQAMRFEIGGAKPQVEATGPFSPTGDYIPRIGVDAALTADALALDEKKPVADKVYEINGNFIAVTLKARQRADLSELAAKMDEYRGKARDRKIGEVIDGYLKSLKEKADIEKNQALLGPGSLLDQTEVGTG
;
A
#
# COMPACT_ATOMS: atom_id res chain seq x y z
N VAL A 1 42.55 -63.67 -12.13
CA VAL A 1 41.63 -62.57 -11.79
C VAL A 1 42.17 -61.32 -12.46
N LYS A 2 41.54 -60.84 -13.53
CA LYS A 2 42.03 -59.68 -14.30
C LYS A 2 41.40 -58.43 -13.69
N GLU A 3 42.21 -57.58 -13.09
CA GLU A 3 41.81 -56.33 -12.44
C GLU A 3 41.10 -55.41 -13.45
N GLY A 4 39.91 -54.97 -13.06
CA GLY A 4 39.08 -54.05 -13.83
C GLY A 4 39.76 -52.70 -13.96
N LYS A 5 39.66 -52.12 -15.15
CA LYS A 5 40.04 -50.73 -15.42
C LYS A 5 39.34 -49.79 -14.43
N LYS A 6 40.07 -48.80 -13.93
CA LYS A 6 39.56 -47.80 -12.99
C LYS A 6 38.38 -47.05 -13.61
N LEU A 7 37.38 -46.79 -12.77
CA LEU A 7 36.09 -46.14 -13.05
C LEU A 7 36.22 -44.78 -13.78
N GLU A 8 37.39 -44.16 -13.70
CA GLU A 8 37.76 -42.88 -14.31
C GLU A 8 37.89 -42.95 -15.84
N GLU A 9 38.11 -44.14 -16.42
CA GLU A 9 38.29 -44.32 -17.88
C GLU A 9 36.94 -44.51 -18.62
N LEU A 10 35.89 -44.91 -17.91
CA LEU A 10 34.55 -45.16 -18.48
C LEU A 10 33.62 -43.94 -18.38
N TRP A 11 34.01 -42.90 -17.65
CA TRP A 11 33.23 -41.69 -17.48
C TRP A 11 34.15 -40.47 -17.47
N PRO A 12 34.56 -39.93 -18.64
CA PRO A 12 35.17 -38.62 -18.66
C PRO A 12 34.18 -37.66 -17.98
N ALA A 13 34.61 -37.04 -16.89
CA ALA A 13 33.86 -35.98 -16.25
C ALA A 13 33.59 -34.94 -17.33
N GLU A 14 32.33 -34.84 -17.76
CA GLU A 14 31.88 -33.78 -18.63
C GLU A 14 32.37 -32.47 -18.01
N GLU A 15 33.30 -31.83 -18.70
CA GLU A 15 33.63 -30.43 -18.49
C GLU A 15 32.29 -29.72 -18.39
N LYS A 16 31.98 -29.22 -17.19
CA LYS A 16 30.92 -28.25 -17.01
C LYS A 16 31.35 -27.05 -17.84
N LYS A 17 30.99 -27.06 -19.12
CA LYS A 17 30.91 -25.86 -19.93
C LYS A 17 30.05 -24.92 -19.10
N ASP A 18 30.64 -23.82 -18.68
CA ASP A 18 29.95 -22.62 -18.26
C ASP A 18 29.09 -22.18 -19.45
N GLU A 19 27.98 -22.86 -19.67
CA GLU A 19 26.89 -22.31 -20.45
C GLU A 19 26.35 -21.18 -19.57
N PRO A 20 26.48 -19.90 -19.97
CA PRO A 20 25.68 -18.89 -19.33
C PRO A 20 24.26 -19.36 -19.58
N GLN A 21 23.56 -19.76 -18.51
CA GLN A 21 22.13 -19.97 -18.55
C GLN A 21 21.58 -18.70 -19.18
N GLN A 22 21.23 -18.80 -20.46
CA GLN A 22 20.62 -17.72 -21.20
C GLN A 22 19.26 -17.59 -20.54
N ALA A 23 19.22 -16.77 -19.49
CA ALA A 23 17.99 -16.17 -19.01
C ALA A 23 17.36 -15.63 -20.29
N MET A 24 16.29 -16.28 -20.74
CA MET A 24 15.59 -15.95 -21.96
C MET A 24 15.21 -14.48 -21.87
N ARG A 25 16.05 -13.62 -22.43
CA ARG A 25 15.77 -12.20 -22.58
C ARG A 25 14.88 -12.12 -23.80
N PHE A 26 13.58 -12.17 -23.54
CA PHE A 26 12.60 -11.73 -24.51
C PHE A 26 12.86 -10.24 -24.75
N GLU A 27 13.56 -9.92 -25.84
CA GLU A 27 13.64 -8.57 -26.40
C GLU A 27 12.25 -8.26 -26.99
N ILE A 28 11.30 -7.94 -26.10
CA ILE A 28 10.02 -7.36 -26.50
C ILE A 28 10.37 -5.99 -27.12
N GLY A 29 10.02 -5.77 -28.39
CA GLY A 29 10.30 -4.53 -29.15
C GLY A 29 9.54 -3.29 -28.66
N GLY A 30 9.45 -3.12 -27.34
CA GLY A 30 8.87 -2.00 -26.62
C GLY A 30 9.74 -1.64 -25.41
N ALA A 31 9.39 -0.55 -24.73
CA ALA A 31 10.11 -0.10 -23.54
C ALA A 31 10.31 -1.25 -22.53
N LYS A 32 11.54 -1.40 -22.01
CA LYS A 32 11.87 -2.43 -21.01
C LYS A 32 10.93 -2.27 -19.80
N PRO A 33 10.36 -3.37 -19.26
CA PRO A 33 9.49 -3.30 -18.11
C PRO A 33 10.24 -2.66 -16.93
N GLN A 34 9.69 -1.56 -16.40
CA GLN A 34 10.27 -0.83 -15.28
C GLN A 34 9.82 -1.46 -13.97
N VAL A 35 10.78 -1.92 -13.17
CA VAL A 35 10.52 -2.51 -11.86
C VAL A 35 10.46 -1.39 -10.83
N GLU A 36 9.30 -1.20 -10.22
CA GLU A 36 9.10 -0.22 -9.15
C GLU A 36 8.54 -0.86 -7.87
N ALA A 37 8.83 -0.23 -6.73
CA ALA A 37 8.28 -0.61 -5.44
C ALA A 37 7.13 0.33 -5.05
N THR A 38 5.96 -0.25 -4.77
CA THR A 38 4.75 0.47 -4.35
C THR A 38 4.85 1.03 -2.93
N GLY A 39 5.74 0.52 -2.08
CA GLY A 39 5.81 0.90 -0.67
C GLY A 39 4.69 0.26 0.17
N PRO A 40 4.62 0.54 1.49
CA PRO A 40 3.59 -0.02 2.36
C PRO A 40 2.21 0.56 2.02
N PHE A 41 1.19 -0.29 1.94
CA PHE A 41 -0.20 0.11 1.73
C PHE A 41 -1.16 -0.66 2.65
N SER A 42 -2.33 -0.08 2.92
CA SER A 42 -3.31 -0.65 3.84
C SER A 42 -4.07 -1.81 3.19
N PRO A 43 -4.36 -2.90 3.92
CA PRO A 43 -5.19 -3.99 3.40
C PRO A 43 -6.68 -3.62 3.26
N THR A 44 -7.11 -2.50 3.84
CA THR A 44 -8.52 -2.08 3.87
C THR A 44 -8.87 -1.00 2.85
N GLY A 45 -7.89 -0.51 2.07
CA GLY A 45 -8.12 0.53 1.07
C GLY A 45 -7.72 0.04 -0.31
N ASP A 46 -8.39 0.54 -1.34
CA ASP A 46 -8.17 0.12 -2.74
C ASP A 46 -7.01 0.87 -3.42
N TYR A 47 -6.31 1.74 -2.69
CA TYR A 47 -5.24 2.57 -3.20
C TYR A 47 -3.87 1.91 -3.03
N ILE A 48 -3.16 1.73 -4.15
CA ILE A 48 -1.79 1.26 -4.21
C ILE A 48 -0.88 2.41 -4.67
N PRO A 49 0.13 2.82 -3.89
CA PRO A 49 0.97 3.93 -4.27
C PRO A 49 1.70 3.67 -5.59
N ARG A 50 1.83 4.73 -6.41
CA ARG A 50 2.39 4.75 -7.77
C ARG A 50 1.58 4.04 -8.86
N ILE A 51 0.62 3.19 -8.49
CA ILE A 51 -0.23 2.48 -9.46
C ILE A 51 -1.59 3.18 -9.57
N GLY A 52 -2.23 3.47 -8.43
CA GLY A 52 -3.55 4.08 -8.35
C GLY A 52 -4.55 3.23 -7.56
N VAL A 53 -5.83 3.44 -7.82
CA VAL A 53 -6.93 2.76 -7.13
C VAL A 53 -7.39 1.56 -7.96
N ASP A 54 -7.25 0.36 -7.41
CA ASP A 54 -7.77 -0.87 -8.00
C ASP A 54 -8.02 -1.94 -6.91
N ALA A 55 -9.29 -2.29 -6.69
CA ALA A 55 -9.69 -3.22 -5.65
C ALA A 55 -9.24 -4.67 -5.94
N ALA A 56 -9.23 -5.08 -7.21
CA ALA A 56 -8.89 -6.44 -7.61
C ALA A 56 -7.38 -6.69 -7.43
N LEU A 57 -6.55 -5.75 -7.88
CA LEU A 57 -5.11 -5.76 -7.68
C LEU A 57 -4.76 -5.74 -6.19
N THR A 58 -5.46 -4.93 -5.40
CA THR A 58 -5.22 -4.85 -3.95
C THR A 58 -5.50 -6.20 -3.28
N ALA A 59 -6.64 -6.82 -3.58
CA ALA A 59 -7.02 -8.11 -3.03
C ALA A 59 -6.01 -9.21 -3.42
N ASP A 60 -5.65 -9.27 -4.69
CA ASP A 60 -4.71 -10.28 -5.20
C ASP A 60 -3.29 -10.04 -4.65
N ALA A 61 -2.83 -8.80 -4.55
CA ALA A 61 -1.52 -8.47 -3.97
C ALA A 61 -1.43 -8.84 -2.47
N LEU A 62 -2.52 -8.75 -1.72
CA LEU A 62 -2.60 -9.18 -0.31
C LEU A 62 -2.71 -10.71 -0.15
N ALA A 63 -3.19 -11.40 -1.18
CA ALA A 63 -3.25 -12.86 -1.22
C ALA A 63 -1.88 -13.50 -1.50
N LEU A 64 -0.93 -12.76 -2.09
CA LEU A 64 0.43 -13.23 -2.31
C LEU A 64 1.13 -13.60 -1.00
N ASP A 65 1.91 -14.68 -1.05
CA ASP A 65 2.74 -15.17 0.04
C ASP A 65 4.11 -15.64 -0.48
N GLU A 66 4.99 -16.10 0.41
CA GLU A 66 6.34 -16.56 0.02
C GLU A 66 6.30 -17.81 -0.90
N LYS A 67 5.21 -18.59 -0.87
CA LYS A 67 5.03 -19.78 -1.73
C LYS A 67 4.48 -19.40 -3.10
N LYS A 68 3.72 -18.31 -3.18
CA LYS A 68 3.16 -17.73 -4.40
C LYS A 68 3.47 -16.22 -4.42
N PRO A 69 4.72 -15.85 -4.73
CA PRO A 69 5.13 -14.45 -4.69
C PRO A 69 4.65 -13.67 -5.91
N VAL A 70 4.21 -14.30 -6.99
CA VAL A 70 3.82 -13.60 -8.24
C VAL A 70 2.32 -13.76 -8.45
N ALA A 71 1.64 -12.69 -8.86
CA ALA A 71 0.24 -12.77 -9.25
C ALA A 71 0.07 -13.51 -10.59
N ASP A 72 -0.96 -14.35 -10.67
CA ASP A 72 -1.24 -15.17 -11.87
C ASP A 72 -1.82 -14.35 -13.04
N LYS A 73 -2.11 -13.06 -12.81
CA LYS A 73 -2.79 -12.19 -13.76
C LYS A 73 -2.01 -10.90 -13.97
N VAL A 74 -2.19 -10.33 -15.17
CA VAL A 74 -1.75 -8.97 -15.52
C VAL A 74 -2.94 -8.04 -15.40
N TYR A 75 -2.73 -6.88 -14.79
CA TYR A 75 -3.75 -5.87 -14.56
C TYR A 75 -3.57 -4.74 -15.56
N GLU A 76 -4.67 -4.24 -16.13
CA GLU A 76 -4.66 -3.07 -16.98
C GLU A 76 -5.19 -1.88 -16.17
N ILE A 77 -4.30 -0.94 -15.84
CA ILE A 77 -4.63 0.22 -15.00
C ILE A 77 -4.15 1.47 -15.73
N ASN A 78 -5.06 2.40 -16.00
CA ASN A 78 -4.77 3.65 -16.71
C ASN A 78 -4.06 3.42 -18.06
N GLY A 79 -4.43 2.36 -18.80
CA GLY A 79 -3.84 1.99 -20.09
C GLY A 79 -2.44 1.36 -19.99
N ASN A 80 -1.97 1.03 -18.78
CA ASN A 80 -0.70 0.33 -18.56
C ASN A 80 -0.95 -1.11 -18.10
N PHE A 81 -0.14 -2.04 -18.59
CA PHE A 81 -0.13 -3.43 -18.16
C PHE A 81 0.84 -3.61 -16.99
N ILE A 82 0.34 -4.14 -15.87
CA ILE A 82 1.09 -4.25 -14.62
C ILE A 82 1.11 -5.71 -14.17
N ALA A 83 2.31 -6.24 -13.93
CA ALA A 83 2.54 -7.50 -13.26
C ALA A 83 3.09 -7.22 -11.85
N VAL A 84 2.60 -7.94 -10.85
CA VAL A 84 2.99 -7.72 -9.45
C VAL A 84 3.65 -8.93 -8.83
N THR A 85 4.66 -8.65 -7.99
CA THR A 85 5.37 -9.63 -7.18
C THR A 85 5.48 -9.14 -5.74
N LEU A 86 5.38 -10.07 -4.79
CA LEU A 86 5.48 -9.81 -3.37
C LEU A 86 6.92 -9.48 -3.03
N LYS A 87 7.15 -8.21 -2.67
CA LYS A 87 8.45 -7.78 -2.16
C LYS A 87 8.62 -8.07 -0.67
N ALA A 88 7.64 -7.69 0.14
CA ALA A 88 7.65 -7.86 1.57
C ALA A 88 6.22 -7.81 2.12
N ARG A 89 5.95 -8.55 3.19
CA ARG A 89 4.66 -8.54 3.90
C ARG A 89 4.89 -8.21 5.37
N GLN A 90 4.35 -7.09 5.82
CA GLN A 90 4.35 -6.74 7.25
C GLN A 90 3.00 -7.17 7.85
N ARG A 91 3.01 -8.24 8.64
CA ARG A 91 1.83 -8.60 9.46
C ARG A 91 1.77 -7.70 10.69
N ALA A 92 0.55 -7.42 11.14
CA ALA A 92 0.34 -6.74 12.40
C ALA A 92 0.89 -7.62 13.54
N ASP A 93 1.79 -7.05 14.35
CA ASP A 93 2.30 -7.69 15.56
C ASP A 93 1.38 -7.33 16.75
N LEU A 94 0.77 -8.37 17.33
CA LEU A 94 -0.13 -8.21 18.48
C LEU A 94 0.62 -7.74 19.74
N SER A 95 1.93 -7.95 19.82
CA SER A 95 2.75 -7.50 20.95
C SER A 95 2.99 -5.98 20.90
N GLU A 96 3.24 -5.42 19.70
CA GLU A 96 3.33 -3.97 19.50
C GLU A 96 1.99 -3.26 19.78
N LEU A 97 0.89 -3.92 19.45
CA LEU A 97 -0.45 -3.41 19.76
C LEU A 97 -0.65 -3.25 21.28
N ALA A 98 -0.20 -4.23 22.08
CA ALA A 98 -0.32 -4.15 23.54
C ALA A 98 0.47 -2.95 24.10
N ALA A 99 1.68 -2.70 23.57
CA ALA A 99 2.52 -1.58 23.99
C ALA A 99 1.93 -0.20 23.63
N LYS A 100 1.17 -0.11 22.52
CA LYS A 100 0.55 1.13 22.04
C LYS A 100 -0.93 1.27 22.42
N MET A 101 -1.50 0.29 23.11
CA MET A 101 -2.94 0.23 23.39
C MET A 101 -3.42 1.46 24.18
N ASP A 102 -2.65 1.92 25.15
CA ASP A 102 -3.02 3.09 25.96
C ASP A 102 -2.97 4.39 25.16
N GLU A 103 -2.01 4.52 24.23
CA GLU A 103 -1.97 5.64 23.29
C GLU A 103 -3.21 5.64 22.37
N TYR A 104 -3.57 4.47 21.84
CA TYR A 104 -4.76 4.33 20.99
C TYR A 104 -6.05 4.63 21.75
N ARG A 105 -6.15 4.21 23.01
CA ARG A 105 -7.27 4.58 23.90
C ARG A 105 -7.34 6.07 24.13
N GLY A 106 -6.21 6.72 24.39
CA GLY A 106 -6.13 8.18 24.54
C GLY A 106 -6.68 8.90 23.31
N LYS A 107 -6.16 8.56 22.13
CA LYS A 107 -6.61 9.13 20.84
C LYS A 107 -8.09 8.90 20.58
N ALA A 108 -8.60 7.70 20.85
CA ALA A 108 -10.02 7.39 20.68
C ALA A 108 -10.91 8.20 21.65
N ARG A 109 -10.47 8.34 22.90
CA ARG A 109 -11.15 9.14 23.91
C ARG A 109 -11.18 10.61 23.53
N ASP A 110 -10.06 11.17 23.10
CA ASP A 110 -9.94 12.59 22.74
C ASP A 110 -10.82 12.92 21.53
N ARG A 111 -10.84 12.04 20.50
CA ARG A 111 -11.78 12.16 19.38
C ARG A 111 -13.22 12.19 19.88
N LYS A 112 -13.59 11.29 20.80
CA LYS A 112 -14.96 11.23 21.29
C LYS A 112 -15.34 12.45 22.14
N ILE A 113 -14.42 12.96 22.94
CA ILE A 113 -14.60 14.19 23.70
C ILE A 113 -14.85 15.36 22.74
N GLY A 114 -14.05 15.48 21.66
CA GLY A 114 -14.26 16.49 20.61
C GLY A 114 -15.67 16.42 20.01
N GLU A 115 -16.10 15.23 19.57
CA GLU A 115 -17.45 15.03 19.02
C GLU A 115 -18.57 15.45 20.00
N VAL A 116 -18.42 15.13 21.29
CA VAL A 116 -19.40 15.48 22.32
C VAL A 116 -19.43 16.99 22.55
N ILE A 117 -18.27 17.64 22.63
CA ILE A 117 -18.17 19.09 22.80
C ILE A 117 -18.79 19.80 21.60
N ASP A 118 -18.46 19.39 20.37
CA ASP A 118 -18.99 19.99 19.15
C ASP A 118 -20.50 19.83 19.06
N GLY A 119 -21.02 18.63 19.35
CA GLY A 119 -22.45 18.38 19.41
C GLY A 119 -23.16 19.22 20.48
N TYR A 120 -22.54 19.34 21.65
CA TYR A 120 -23.09 20.15 22.75
C TYR A 120 -23.11 21.64 22.39
N LEU A 121 -22.01 22.19 21.87
CA LEU A 121 -21.92 23.58 21.42
C LEU A 121 -22.92 23.89 20.31
N LYS A 122 -23.10 22.96 19.36
CA LYS A 122 -24.12 23.08 18.32
C LYS A 122 -25.52 23.17 18.94
N SER A 123 -25.84 22.29 19.88
CA SER A 123 -27.15 22.30 20.56
C SER A 123 -27.40 23.58 21.38
N LEU A 124 -26.35 24.16 21.99
CA LEU A 124 -26.46 25.42 22.71
C LEU A 124 -26.67 26.59 21.77
N LYS A 125 -25.95 26.62 20.64
CA LYS A 125 -26.12 27.64 19.60
C LYS A 125 -27.53 27.61 18.99
N GLU A 126 -28.09 26.43 18.77
CA GLU A 126 -29.45 26.27 18.24
C GLU A 126 -30.54 26.72 19.22
N LYS A 127 -30.30 26.57 20.54
CA LYS A 127 -31.25 26.96 21.59
C LYS A 127 -31.11 28.43 22.03
N ALA A 128 -30.01 29.08 21.67
CA ALA A 128 -29.76 30.46 22.03
C ALA A 128 -30.26 31.40 20.93
N ASP A 129 -30.89 32.49 21.33
CA ASP A 129 -31.19 33.60 20.43
C ASP A 129 -29.91 34.44 20.26
N ILE A 130 -29.19 34.21 19.15
CA ILE A 130 -27.88 34.82 18.88
C ILE A 130 -28.03 35.87 17.78
N GLU A 131 -28.18 37.13 18.17
CA GLU A 131 -28.11 38.26 17.26
C GLU A 131 -26.65 38.67 17.00
N LYS A 132 -26.18 38.51 15.76
CA LYS A 132 -24.82 38.92 15.36
C LYS A 132 -24.85 40.34 14.80
N ASN A 133 -24.37 41.32 15.57
CA ASN A 133 -24.25 42.69 15.09
C ASN A 133 -23.04 42.86 14.16
N GLN A 134 -23.30 42.87 12.84
CA GLN A 134 -22.26 42.92 11.82
C GLN A 134 -21.39 44.19 11.86
N ALA A 135 -21.88 45.30 12.44
CA ALA A 135 -21.10 46.53 12.57
C ALA A 135 -19.93 46.40 13.57
N LEU A 136 -19.98 45.43 14.48
CA LEU A 136 -18.93 45.15 15.47
C LEU A 136 -18.01 43.99 15.03
N LEU A 137 -18.41 43.23 14.02
CA LEU A 137 -17.62 42.19 13.39
C LEU A 137 -16.81 42.84 12.27
N GLY A 138 -15.71 43.50 12.62
CA GLY A 138 -14.88 44.26 11.68
C GLY A 138 -14.48 43.47 10.42
N PRO A 139 -14.07 44.18 9.34
CA PRO A 139 -13.64 43.53 8.11
C PRO A 139 -12.45 42.61 8.40
N GLY A 140 -12.63 41.31 8.16
CA GLY A 140 -11.73 40.24 8.58
C GLY A 140 -12.32 39.22 9.56
N SER A 141 -13.62 39.32 9.90
CA SER A 141 -14.27 38.30 10.72
C SER A 141 -14.38 36.96 9.96
N LEU A 142 -14.10 35.87 10.67
CA LEU A 142 -13.98 34.46 10.22
C LEU A 142 -15.18 33.88 9.43
N LEU A 143 -16.26 34.65 9.23
CA LEU A 143 -17.44 34.23 8.46
C LEU A 143 -17.34 34.57 6.97
N ASP A 144 -16.35 35.35 6.55
CA ASP A 144 -16.11 35.70 5.13
C ASP A 144 -15.32 34.61 4.36
N GLN A 145 -14.85 33.56 5.05
CA GLN A 145 -14.01 32.51 4.44
C GLN A 145 -14.77 31.24 4.03
N THR A 146 -16.09 31.17 4.24
CA THR A 146 -16.88 29.98 3.84
C THR A 146 -17.54 30.08 2.46
N GLU A 147 -17.33 31.18 1.72
CA GLU A 147 -17.84 31.35 0.34
C GLU A 147 -16.72 31.64 -0.68
N VAL A 148 -15.66 30.84 -0.69
CA VAL A 148 -14.83 30.72 -1.91
C VAL A 148 -14.51 29.25 -2.14
N GLY A 149 -15.39 28.58 -2.88
CA GLY A 149 -15.26 27.15 -3.18
C GLY A 149 -16.33 26.61 -4.12
N THR A 150 -16.63 27.32 -5.22
CA THR A 150 -17.16 26.70 -6.44
C THR A 150 -16.56 27.42 -7.65
N GLY A 151 -15.72 26.69 -8.38
CA GLY A 151 -15.10 27.04 -9.65
C GLY A 151 -14.47 25.78 -10.21
#